data_AF-A0A965C604-F1
#
_entry.id   AF-A0A965C604-F1
#
_cell.length_a   1.000
_cell.length_b   1.000
_cell.length_c   1.000
_cell.angle_alpha   90.00
_cell.angle_beta   90.00
_cell.angle_gamma   90.00
#
_symmetry.space_group_name_H-M   'P 1'
#
loop_
_entity.id
_entity.type
_entity.pdbx_description
1 polymer ?
#
loop_
_entity_poly.entity_id
_entity_poly.type
_entity_poly.pdbx_seq_one_letter_code
_entity_poly.pdbx_strand_id
1 'polypeptide(L)'
;RDLKAFGEAIQALQAMTGDYFAPAQGGSRYTSPRVASALNLLKENGVYCFGQSSWGPTGFAVFENQTQADICLQQLRLKFAAEPALQFVLTAANNQASRIQAS
;
A
#
# COMPACT_ATOMS: atom_id res chain seq x y z
N ARG A 1 8.33 13.67 11.12
CA ARG A 1 9.57 12.91 10.78
C ARG A 1 9.53 12.67 9.27
N ASP A 2 10.68 12.54 8.60
CA ASP A 2 10.81 12.55 7.12
C ASP A 2 10.15 11.32 6.46
N LEU A 3 8.94 11.51 5.91
CA LEU A 3 8.20 10.45 5.21
C LEU A 3 8.85 10.08 3.87
N LYS A 4 9.50 11.03 3.20
CA LYS A 4 10.09 10.81 1.88
C LYS A 4 11.28 9.86 1.99
N ALA A 5 12.22 10.14 2.89
CA ALA A 5 13.37 9.27 3.13
C ALA A 5 12.94 7.88 3.62
N PHE A 6 11.94 7.81 4.52
CA PHE A 6 11.38 6.53 4.97
C PHE A 6 10.74 5.75 3.81
N GLY A 7 9.93 6.41 2.98
CA GLY A 7 9.28 5.82 1.82
C GLY A 7 10.29 5.29 0.80
N GLU A 8 11.33 6.07 0.48
CA GLU A 8 12.40 5.64 -0.42
C GLU A 8 13.09 4.34 0.05
N ALA A 9 13.36 4.22 1.35
CA ALA A 9 13.91 2.99 1.93
C ALA A 9 12.93 1.81 1.84
N ILE A 10 11.64 2.01 2.14
CA ILE A 10 10.60 0.97 1.98
C ILE A 10 10.46 0.54 0.52
N GLN A 11 10.48 1.47 -0.43
CA GLN A 11 10.39 1.18 -1.86
C GLN A 11 11.57 0.34 -2.35
N ALA A 12 12.78 0.64 -1.89
CA ALA A 12 13.97 -0.15 -2.21
C ALA A 12 13.81 -1.59 -1.70
N LEU A 13 13.35 -1.77 -0.45
CA LEU A 13 13.06 -3.09 0.12
C LEU A 13 12.00 -3.83 -0.69
N GLN A 14 10.87 -3.19 -0.99
CA GLN A 14 9.76 -3.77 -1.75
C GLN A 14 10.18 -4.19 -3.16
N ALA A 15 11.02 -3.40 -3.83
CA ALA A 15 11.56 -3.77 -5.13
C ALA A 15 12.43 -5.02 -5.03
N MET A 16 13.40 -5.04 -4.10
CA MET A 16 14.29 -6.20 -3.92
C MET A 16 13.52 -7.48 -3.54
N THR A 17 12.63 -7.41 -2.55
CA THR A 17 11.88 -8.59 -2.10
C THR A 17 10.90 -9.06 -3.15
N GLY A 18 10.12 -8.14 -3.75
CA GLY A 18 9.11 -8.50 -4.74
C GLY A 18 9.72 -9.05 -6.03
N ASP A 19 10.87 -8.53 -6.47
CA ASP A 19 11.57 -9.04 -7.65
C ASP A 19 12.21 -10.41 -7.37
N TYR A 20 12.82 -10.59 -6.19
CA TYR A 20 13.39 -11.88 -5.79
C TYR A 20 12.32 -12.98 -5.73
N PHE A 21 11.16 -12.68 -5.14
CA PHE A 21 10.06 -13.64 -5.02
C PHE A 21 9.12 -13.67 -6.23
N ALA A 22 9.38 -12.91 -7.30
CA ALA A 22 8.52 -12.86 -8.48
C ALA A 22 8.14 -14.24 -9.06
N PRO A 23 9.04 -15.25 -9.15
CA PRO A 23 8.67 -16.59 -9.60
C PRO A 23 7.60 -17.26 -8.74
N ALA A 24 7.60 -17.01 -7.42
CA ALA A 24 6.59 -17.53 -6.49
C ALA A 24 5.29 -16.70 -6.47
N GLN A 25 5.29 -15.50 -7.07
CA GLN A 25 4.16 -14.56 -7.10
C GLN A 25 3.47 -14.49 -8.47
N GLY A 26 3.64 -15.51 -9.32
CA GLY A 26 3.06 -15.53 -10.67
C GLY A 26 3.87 -14.76 -11.71
N GLY A 27 5.17 -14.59 -11.48
CA GLY A 27 6.10 -13.98 -12.44
C GLY A 27 6.20 -12.46 -12.36
N SER A 28 5.65 -11.82 -11.31
CA SER A 28 5.67 -10.37 -11.16
C SER A 28 5.96 -9.91 -9.72
N ARG A 29 6.36 -8.64 -9.56
CA ARG A 29 6.71 -8.04 -8.26
C ARG A 29 5.57 -8.09 -7.23
N TYR A 30 4.33 -8.09 -7.69
CA TYR A 30 3.14 -8.13 -6.83
C TYR A 30 2.26 -9.32 -7.22
N THR A 31 1.59 -9.95 -6.26
CA THR A 31 0.77 -11.15 -6.53
C THR A 31 -0.53 -10.85 -7.26
N SER A 32 -0.96 -9.59 -7.30
CA SER A 32 -2.19 -9.15 -7.96
C SER A 32 -1.94 -8.02 -8.95
N PRO A 33 -2.24 -8.20 -10.25
CA PRO A 33 -2.14 -7.15 -11.25
C PRO A 33 -3.02 -5.93 -10.95
N ARG A 34 -4.18 -6.15 -10.32
CA ARG A 34 -5.10 -5.07 -9.91
C ARG A 34 -4.48 -4.21 -8.82
N VAL A 35 -3.87 -4.84 -7.82
CA VAL A 35 -3.18 -4.13 -6.75
C VAL A 35 -1.93 -3.44 -7.30
N ALA A 36 -1.18 -4.06 -8.19
CA ALA A 36 -0.06 -3.44 -8.89
C ALA A 36 -0.49 -2.14 -9.61
N SER A 37 -1.64 -2.16 -10.29
CA SER A 37 -2.19 -0.98 -10.96
C SER A 37 -2.56 0.13 -9.97
N ALA A 38 -3.19 -0.21 -8.83
CA ALA A 38 -3.51 0.75 -7.79
C ALA A 38 -2.25 1.37 -7.15
N LEU A 39 -1.22 0.55 -6.87
CA LEU A 39 0.06 1.03 -6.37
C LEU A 39 0.78 1.93 -7.39
N ASN A 40 0.66 1.63 -8.69
CA ASN A 40 1.21 2.48 -9.73
C ASN A 40 0.52 3.85 -9.80
N LEU A 41 -0.80 3.92 -9.62
CA LEU A 41 -1.50 5.21 -9.52
C LEU A 41 -0.98 6.03 -8.33
N LEU A 42 -0.74 5.40 -7.18
CA LEU A 42 -0.19 6.09 -6.01
C LEU A 42 1.21 6.63 -6.29
N LYS A 43 2.06 5.85 -6.97
CA LYS A 43 3.38 6.30 -7.44
C LYS A 43 3.27 7.53 -8.34
N GLU A 44 2.38 7.50 -9.32
CA GLU A 44 2.14 8.61 -10.26
C GLU A 44 1.66 9.88 -9.54
N ASN A 45 0.91 9.72 -8.44
CA ASN A 45 0.45 10.81 -7.57
C ASN A 45 1.50 11.30 -6.55
N GLY A 46 2.74 10.81 -6.64
CA GLY A 46 3.84 11.27 -5.79
C GLY A 46 3.86 10.65 -4.38
N VAL A 47 3.17 9.53 -4.15
CA VAL A 47 3.21 8.82 -2.87
C VAL A 47 4.56 8.12 -2.71
N TYR A 48 5.30 8.46 -1.65
CA TYR A 48 6.65 7.96 -1.42
C TYR A 48 6.71 6.56 -0.80
N CYS A 49 5.72 6.18 0.00
CA CYS A 49 5.74 4.94 0.77
C CYS A 49 4.54 4.07 0.42
N PHE A 50 4.77 2.99 -0.31
CA PHE A 50 3.75 2.01 -0.65
C PHE A 50 4.36 0.60 -0.81
N GLY A 51 3.53 -0.40 -1.07
CA GLY A 51 4.02 -1.74 -1.34
C GLY A 51 2.97 -2.81 -1.12
N GLN A 52 3.41 -4.06 -1.11
CA GLN A 52 2.60 -5.22 -0.74
C GLN A 52 2.93 -5.64 0.69
N SER A 53 1.90 -6.02 1.45
CA SER A 53 2.06 -6.63 2.76
C SER A 53 2.08 -8.16 2.64
N SER A 54 2.99 -8.81 3.37
CA SER A 54 3.11 -10.28 3.41
C SER A 54 3.20 -10.89 2.00
N TRP A 55 2.53 -12.02 1.77
CA TRP A 55 2.39 -12.66 0.47
C TRP A 55 1.28 -12.04 -0.42
N GLY A 56 0.72 -10.90 -0.02
CA GLY A 56 -0.36 -10.24 -0.73
C GLY A 56 -1.72 -10.98 -0.61
N PRO A 57 -2.72 -10.56 -1.41
CA PRO A 57 -2.64 -9.51 -2.42
C PRO A 57 -2.68 -8.09 -1.84
N THR A 58 -2.88 -7.91 -0.52
CA THR A 58 -3.05 -6.60 0.10
C THR A 58 -1.87 -5.66 -0.17
N GLY A 59 -2.16 -4.54 -0.82
CA GLY A 59 -1.26 -3.39 -0.94
C GLY A 59 -1.45 -2.41 0.23
N PHE A 60 -0.44 -1.61 0.52
CA PHE A 60 -0.51 -0.52 1.50
C PHE A 60 0.15 0.75 0.96
N ALA A 61 -0.20 1.88 1.57
CA ALA A 61 0.50 3.15 1.40
C ALA A 61 0.45 3.95 2.70
N VAL A 62 1.45 4.81 2.90
CA VAL A 62 1.57 5.69 4.08
C VAL A 62 1.59 7.14 3.61
N PHE A 63 0.78 7.96 4.26
CA PHE A 63 0.60 9.38 3.96
C PHE A 63 1.04 10.25 5.13
N GLU A 64 1.43 11.48 4.85
CA GLU A 64 1.92 12.41 5.90
C GLU A 64 0.78 12.88 6.80
N ASN A 65 -0.42 13.02 6.23
CA ASN A 65 -1.59 13.52 6.92
C ASN A 65 -2.89 12.98 6.31
N GLN A 66 -3.98 13.16 7.07
CA GLN A 66 -5.32 12.72 6.72
C GLN A 66 -5.81 13.31 5.38
N THR A 67 -5.54 14.58 5.12
CA THR A 67 -5.99 15.28 3.90
C THR A 67 -5.42 14.63 2.64
N GLN A 68 -4.11 14.35 2.61
CA GLN A 68 -3.49 13.65 1.48
C GLN A 68 -4.06 12.24 1.30
N ALA A 69 -4.30 11.53 2.40
CA ALA A 69 -4.86 10.19 2.38
C ALA A 69 -6.29 10.17 1.83
N ASP A 70 -7.13 11.14 2.21
CA ASP A 70 -8.50 11.25 1.71
C ASP A 70 -8.54 11.59 0.22
N ILE A 71 -7.69 12.51 -0.24
CA ILE A 71 -7.56 12.84 -1.68
C ILE A 71 -7.19 11.57 -2.48
N CYS A 72 -6.18 10.83 -2.03
CA CYS A 72 -5.75 9.61 -2.71
C CYS A 72 -6.82 8.51 -2.67
N LEU A 73 -7.54 8.36 -1.55
CA LEU A 73 -8.63 7.40 -1.42
C LEU A 73 -9.77 7.69 -2.41
N GLN A 74 -10.13 8.96 -2.58
CA GLN A 74 -11.14 9.35 -3.57
C GLN A 74 -10.66 9.07 -5.00
N GLN A 75 -9.41 9.41 -5.33
CA GLN A 75 -8.83 9.12 -6.64
C GLN A 75 -8.80 7.61 -6.95
N LEU A 76 -8.42 6.78 -5.98
CA LEU A 76 -8.45 5.32 -6.11
C LEU A 76 -9.88 4.82 -6.37
N ARG A 77 -10.85 5.26 -5.56
CA ARG A 77 -12.26 4.86 -5.72
C ARG A 77 -12.82 5.26 -7.08
N LEU A 78 -12.51 6.46 -7.57
CA LEU A 78 -12.94 6.93 -8.88
C LEU A 78 -12.27 6.14 -10.01
N LYS A 79 -10.95 5.95 -9.95
CA LYS A 79 -10.18 5.26 -10.99
C LYS A 79 -10.57 3.79 -11.11
N PHE A 80 -10.87 3.14 -10.00
CA PHE A 80 -11.16 1.71 -9.91
C PHE A 80 -12.64 1.41 -9.60
N ALA A 81 -13.55 2.33 -9.90
CA ALA A 81 -14.99 2.17 -9.62
C ALA A 81 -15.62 0.95 -10.29
N ALA A 82 -15.07 0.51 -11.41
CA ALA A 82 -15.51 -0.67 -12.17
C ALA A 82 -14.83 -1.99 -11.73
N GLU A 83 -13.97 -1.97 -10.70
CA GLU A 83 -13.22 -3.13 -10.21
C GLU A 83 -13.79 -3.60 -8.85
N PRO A 84 -14.87 -4.41 -8.82
CA PRO A 84 -15.49 -4.84 -7.56
C PRO A 84 -14.57 -5.72 -6.69
N ALA A 85 -13.49 -6.25 -7.26
CA ALA A 85 -12.48 -7.04 -6.56
C ALA A 85 -11.45 -6.19 -5.79
N LEU A 86 -11.47 -4.85 -5.93
CA LEU A 86 -10.62 -3.95 -5.17
C LEU A 86 -11.41 -3.24 -4.07
N GLN A 87 -10.89 -3.32 -2.85
CA GLN A 87 -11.43 -2.62 -1.69
C GLN A 87 -10.36 -1.71 -1.11
N PHE A 88 -10.76 -0.48 -0.75
CA PHE A 88 -9.87 0.53 -0.18
C PHE A 88 -10.35 0.91 1.22
N VAL A 89 -9.44 0.77 2.18
CA VAL A 89 -9.66 1.12 3.59
C VAL A 89 -8.60 2.13 4.00
N LEU A 90 -9.03 3.18 4.68
CA LEU A 90 -8.13 4.14 5.32
C LEU A 90 -8.16 3.93 6.82
N THR A 91 -6.99 3.82 7.43
CA THR A 91 -6.80 3.59 8.86
C THR A 91 -5.60 4.37 9.39
N ALA A 92 -5.50 4.51 10.70
CA ALA A 92 -4.38 5.15 11.38
C ALA A 92 -3.55 4.13 12.17
N ALA A 93 -2.26 4.41 12.32
CA ALA A 93 -1.39 3.58 13.14
C ALA A 93 -1.88 3.57 14.60
N ASN A 94 -2.04 2.37 15.17
CA ASN A 94 -2.33 2.21 16.58
C ASN A 94 -1.01 2.23 17.37
N ASN A 95 -0.66 3.38 17.95
CA ASN A 95 0.54 3.55 18.78
C ASN A 95 0.33 3.15 20.25
N GLN A 96 -0.59 2.22 20.51
CA GLN A 96 -0.87 1.67 21.84
C GLN A 96 -0.53 0.19 21.87
N ALA A 97 -0.06 -0.29 23.02
CA ALA A 97 0.16 -1.72 23.25
C ALA A 97 -1.17 -2.50 23.18
N SER A 98 -1.08 -3.82 22.98
CA SER A 98 -2.25 -4.70 23.06
C SER A 98 -2.92 -4.58 24.44
N ARG A 99 -4.25 -4.58 24.45
CA ARG A 99 -5.06 -4.56 25.68
C ARG A 99 -5.77 -5.90 25.83
N ILE A 100 -5.64 -6.52 27.00
CA ILE A 100 -6.38 -7.72 27.38
C ILE A 100 -7.50 -7.27 28.31
N GLN A 101 -8.74 -7.69 28.02
CA GLN A 101 -9.91 -7.38 28.84
C GLN A 101 -10.60 -8.70 29.20
N ALA A 102 -10.64 -9.03 30.49
CA ALA A 102 -11.40 -10.17 31.01
C ALA A 102 -12.81 -9.70 31.38
N SER A 103 -13.82 -10.35 30.81
CA SER A 103 -15.25 -10.14 31.11
C SER A 103 -15.70 -10.99 32.29
#